data_AF-A0A183B0F3-F1
#
_entry.id   AF-A0A183B0F3-F1
#
_cell.length_a   1.000
_cell.length_b   1.000
_cell.length_c   1.000
_cell.angle_alpha   90.00
_cell.angle_beta   90.00
_cell.angle_gamma   90.00
#
_symmetry.space_group_name_H-M   'P 1'
#
loop_
_entity.id
_entity.type
_entity.pdbx_description
1 polymer ?
#
loop_
_entity_poly.entity_id
_entity_poly.type
_entity_poly.pdbx_seq_one_letter_code
_entity_poly.pdbx_strand_id
1 'polypeptide(L)'
;MQLPDAIRFVRRLRDVCDRLRKSRGTVAIIGGGFLGSELAVSLVKNHNQPDASGLHTMESEFPVLKVLHVFRESAPLGQVLPPCLAAATGRYEASCGAELFPSSEVVSVSTVPSATPTPLPESETTGKPTFANPLHTVAASDVPSSPQRICLRIRRNEPGREGVEEIVVDHVVCVVGIEPNTDLAASAGLEVDPVHGGFLVNAELETRAGVYVAGDAASYWDPVLGFRRRVEHLNFAEETGQLAGKNMAASLQPSGVDSTSIQRYHYQSSLWSSLGPNLSWDAVGNVDARRLETRSFFLAESPAVKSDDQSSSAPAPDALQSIPASDFGRLGRGVVFYLTPKEKRLVGVLLWNLPDELYTDEKYAAPGRLNLARSLLAQRRLIGQNPEFRSAEDELRDLASQFDLGGELERDYAELKAYMEAQMKDSQEDPLSKSDNPVAEQTSPSADS
;
A
#
# COMPACT_ATOMS: atom_id res chain seq x y z
N MET A 1 -27.36 -17.46 5.03
CA MET A 1 -26.78 -17.56 6.39
C MET A 1 -27.05 -16.23 7.09
N GLN A 2 -27.71 -16.20 8.25
CA GLN A 2 -27.80 -14.96 9.02
C GLN A 2 -26.45 -14.73 9.71
N LEU A 3 -25.89 -13.54 9.53
CA LEU A 3 -24.72 -13.08 10.27
C LEU A 3 -25.15 -12.81 11.73
N PRO A 4 -24.34 -13.14 12.75
CA PRO A 4 -24.66 -12.81 14.14
C PRO A 4 -24.84 -11.30 14.34
N ASP A 5 -25.74 -10.88 15.25
CA ASP A 5 -26.09 -9.47 15.51
C ASP A 5 -24.90 -8.57 15.94
N ALA A 6 -23.76 -9.19 16.30
CA ALA A 6 -22.50 -8.51 16.57
C ALA A 6 -21.78 -7.99 15.31
N ILE A 7 -22.02 -8.58 14.13
CA ILE A 7 -21.38 -8.17 12.88
C ILE A 7 -22.16 -7.01 12.25
N ARG A 8 -21.55 -5.82 12.26
CA ARG A 8 -22.17 -4.59 11.74
C ARG A 8 -21.43 -4.11 10.49
N PHE A 9 -22.17 -3.96 9.39
CA PHE A 9 -21.65 -3.30 8.20
C PHE A 9 -21.48 -1.80 8.45
N VAL A 10 -20.24 -1.33 8.38
CA VAL A 10 -19.86 0.07 8.64
C VAL A 10 -19.42 0.71 7.32
N ARG A 11 -20.16 1.71 6.83
CA ARG A 11 -19.80 2.44 5.58
C ARG A 11 -18.51 3.26 5.70
N ARG A 12 -18.15 3.70 6.90
CA ARG A 12 -16.98 4.51 7.20
C ARG A 12 -16.44 4.16 8.58
N LEU A 13 -15.28 3.49 8.64
CA LEU A 13 -14.63 3.13 9.91
C LEU A 13 -14.23 4.38 10.71
N ARG A 14 -13.86 5.46 10.03
CA ARG A 14 -13.57 6.79 10.62
C ARG A 14 -14.67 7.23 11.58
N ASP A 15 -15.93 7.20 11.16
CA ASP A 15 -17.09 7.61 11.95
C ASP A 15 -17.23 6.81 13.27
N VAL A 16 -16.80 5.54 13.30
CA VAL A 16 -16.75 4.71 14.52
C VAL A 16 -15.61 5.18 15.42
N CYS A 17 -14.40 5.31 14.86
CA CYS A 17 -13.22 5.73 15.60
C CYS A 17 -13.36 7.15 16.18
N ASP A 18 -14.03 8.07 15.50
CA ASP A 18 -14.29 9.45 15.99
C ASP A 18 -15.27 9.48 17.18
N ARG A 19 -16.18 8.51 17.28
CA ARG A 19 -17.00 8.33 18.47
C ARG A 19 -16.19 7.72 19.61
N LEU A 20 -15.34 6.74 19.32
CA LEU A 20 -14.51 6.07 20.31
C LEU A 20 -13.39 6.96 20.87
N ARG A 21 -12.80 7.86 20.06
CA ARG A 21 -11.86 8.91 20.53
C ARG A 21 -12.47 9.64 21.72
N LYS A 22 -13.67 10.21 21.56
CA LYS A 22 -14.41 10.98 22.58
C LYS A 22 -14.62 10.22 23.91
N SER A 23 -14.54 8.88 23.92
CA SER A 23 -14.74 8.05 25.11
C SER A 23 -13.49 7.26 25.57
N ARG A 24 -12.28 7.59 25.09
CA ARG A 24 -11.04 6.79 25.32
C ARG A 24 -11.20 5.31 24.92
N GLY A 25 -11.99 5.06 23.88
CA GLY A 25 -12.31 3.72 23.40
C GLY A 25 -11.11 2.98 22.82
N THR A 26 -11.21 1.66 22.81
CA THR A 26 -10.20 0.74 22.30
C THR A 26 -10.69 0.01 21.05
N VAL A 27 -9.88 0.01 19.99
CA VAL A 27 -10.12 -0.75 18.75
C VAL A 27 -9.07 -1.85 18.63
N ALA A 28 -9.49 -3.08 18.38
CA ALA A 28 -8.59 -4.15 17.95
C ALA A 28 -8.65 -4.35 16.43
N ILE A 29 -7.50 -4.51 15.79
CA ILE A 29 -7.34 -4.89 14.40
C ILE A 29 -6.77 -6.32 14.40
N ILE A 30 -7.37 -7.23 13.65
CA ILE A 30 -6.97 -8.64 13.59
C ILE A 30 -6.52 -8.98 12.16
N GLY A 31 -5.24 -9.29 12.01
CA GLY A 31 -4.61 -9.72 10.75
C GLY A 31 -3.46 -8.81 10.32
N GLY A 32 -2.22 -9.31 10.40
CA GLY A 32 -0.98 -8.56 10.14
C GLY A 32 -0.64 -8.39 8.66
N GLY A 33 -1.66 -8.25 7.80
CA GLY A 33 -1.51 -7.97 6.37
C GLY A 33 -1.39 -6.46 6.08
N PHE A 34 -1.33 -6.10 4.80
CA PHE A 34 -1.19 -4.71 4.33
C PHE A 34 -2.24 -3.79 4.96
N LEU A 35 -3.51 -4.12 4.74
CA LEU A 35 -4.64 -3.33 5.24
C LEU A 35 -4.71 -3.28 6.79
N GLY A 36 -4.24 -4.31 7.50
CA GLY A 36 -4.16 -4.28 8.96
C GLY A 36 -3.11 -3.32 9.47
N SER A 37 -1.93 -3.35 8.85
CA SER A 37 -0.81 -2.43 9.14
C SER A 37 -1.18 -0.98 8.81
N GLU A 38 -1.80 -0.75 7.63
CA GLU A 38 -2.30 0.56 7.20
C GLU A 38 -3.36 1.12 8.16
N LEU A 39 -4.31 0.29 8.59
CA LEU A 39 -5.33 0.68 9.57
C LEU A 39 -4.72 0.93 10.94
N ALA A 40 -3.75 0.12 11.39
CA ALA A 40 -3.10 0.31 12.69
C ALA A 40 -2.43 1.68 12.77
N VAL A 41 -1.64 2.03 11.75
CA VAL A 41 -0.97 3.33 11.68
C VAL A 41 -1.96 4.48 11.46
N SER A 42 -2.93 4.31 10.56
CA SER A 42 -3.90 5.36 10.23
C SER A 42 -4.85 5.68 11.39
N LEU A 43 -5.29 4.69 12.16
CA LEU A 43 -6.21 4.94 13.28
C LEU A 43 -5.55 5.67 14.45
N VAL A 44 -4.24 5.54 14.66
CA VAL A 44 -3.52 6.33 15.68
C VAL A 44 -3.15 7.73 15.16
N LYS A 45 -2.63 7.87 13.92
CA LYS A 45 -2.15 9.15 13.37
C LYS A 45 -3.21 10.24 13.14
N ASN A 46 -4.51 9.91 13.17
CA ASN A 46 -5.61 10.85 12.90
C ASN A 46 -5.87 11.84 14.07
N HIS A 47 -4.89 12.70 14.34
CA HIS A 47 -5.03 13.88 15.23
C HIS A 47 -4.41 15.17 14.68
N ASN A 48 -3.50 15.07 13.69
CA ASN A 48 -2.83 16.21 13.04
C ASN A 48 -3.01 16.20 11.50
N GLN A 49 -4.24 16.37 11.00
CA GLN A 49 -4.40 17.10 9.74
C GLN A 49 -4.69 18.56 10.10
N PRO A 50 -3.83 19.54 9.74
CA PRO A 50 -4.22 20.93 9.79
C PRO A 50 -5.30 21.19 8.73
N ASP A 51 -6.31 21.97 9.07
CA ASP A 51 -7.13 22.63 8.06
C ASP A 51 -6.23 23.49 7.15
N ALA A 52 -6.68 23.78 5.93
CA ALA A 52 -5.92 24.56 4.94
C ALA A 52 -5.65 26.04 5.33
N SER A 53 -5.91 26.41 6.57
CA SER A 53 -5.60 27.69 7.22
C SER A 53 -4.22 27.75 7.88
N GLY A 54 -3.51 26.61 8.02
CA GLY A 54 -2.11 26.57 8.46
C GLY A 54 -1.85 27.00 9.92
N LEU A 55 -2.89 27.09 10.75
CA LEU A 55 -2.76 27.57 12.13
C LEU A 55 -2.40 26.41 13.08
N HIS A 56 -1.19 26.43 13.64
CA HIS A 56 -0.81 25.54 14.74
C HIS A 56 -1.64 25.84 16.00
N THR A 57 -2.67 25.03 16.25
CA THR A 57 -3.30 24.94 17.57
C THR A 57 -2.39 24.18 18.53
N MET A 58 -2.34 24.63 19.79
CA MET A 58 -1.53 23.99 20.84
C MET A 58 -2.00 22.56 21.12
N GLU A 59 -1.11 21.74 21.69
CA GLU A 59 -1.33 20.34 22.06
C GLU A 59 -2.69 20.14 22.73
N SER A 60 -3.65 19.58 22.00
CA SER A 60 -5.04 19.54 22.43
C SER A 60 -5.29 18.30 23.29
N GLU A 61 -5.78 18.51 24.53
CA GLU A 61 -5.98 17.49 25.59
C GLU A 61 -7.04 16.41 25.28
N PHE A 62 -7.34 16.15 24.01
CA PHE A 62 -8.37 15.21 23.63
C PHE A 62 -7.98 13.75 23.91
N PRO A 63 -8.94 12.92 24.32
CA PRO A 63 -8.72 11.50 24.58
C PRO A 63 -8.20 10.71 23.35
N VAL A 64 -7.00 10.15 23.50
CA VAL A 64 -6.37 9.26 22.51
C VAL A 64 -7.17 7.96 22.34
N LEU A 65 -7.31 7.51 21.09
CA LEU A 65 -7.89 6.21 20.75
C LEU A 65 -6.85 5.11 21.00
N LYS A 66 -7.15 4.10 21.82
CA LYS A 66 -6.26 2.94 21.96
C LYS A 66 -6.44 2.02 20.75
N VAL A 67 -5.35 1.70 20.05
CA VAL A 67 -5.34 0.76 18.93
C VAL A 67 -4.46 -0.45 19.29
N LEU A 68 -5.05 -1.64 19.24
CA LEU A 68 -4.39 -2.94 19.39
C LEU A 68 -4.26 -3.57 18.00
N HIS A 69 -3.08 -4.05 17.61
CA HIS A 69 -2.90 -4.78 16.34
C HIS A 69 -2.46 -6.22 16.62
N VAL A 70 -3.33 -7.18 16.30
CA VAL A 70 -3.22 -8.60 16.67
C VAL A 70 -2.98 -9.46 15.43
N PHE A 71 -1.88 -10.21 15.42
CA PHE A 71 -1.48 -11.02 14.27
C PHE A 71 -0.69 -12.28 14.66
N ARG A 72 -0.75 -13.31 13.81
CA ARG A 72 -0.18 -14.64 14.09
C ARG A 72 1.33 -14.70 13.84
N GLU A 73 1.80 -13.82 12.96
CA GLU A 73 3.19 -13.62 12.60
C GLU A 73 3.99 -13.03 13.76
N SER A 74 5.32 -13.22 13.78
CA SER A 74 6.20 -12.59 14.78
C SER A 74 6.36 -11.08 14.58
N ALA A 75 6.03 -10.57 13.40
CA ALA A 75 6.05 -9.16 13.02
C ALA A 75 5.03 -8.91 11.89
N PRO A 76 4.45 -7.70 11.77
CA PRO A 76 3.48 -7.39 10.71
C PRO A 76 4.14 -7.50 9.33
N LEU A 77 3.33 -7.84 8.34
CA LEU A 77 3.73 -8.13 6.96
C LEU A 77 4.73 -9.31 6.80
N GLY A 78 4.99 -10.09 7.85
CA GLY A 78 5.96 -11.20 7.86
C GLY A 78 5.67 -12.38 6.92
N GLN A 79 4.54 -12.39 6.20
CA GLN A 79 4.33 -13.32 5.08
C GLN A 79 5.02 -12.84 3.79
N VAL A 80 5.25 -11.53 3.65
CA VAL A 80 5.68 -10.85 2.43
C VAL A 80 7.05 -10.23 2.59
N LEU A 81 7.29 -9.50 3.68
CA LEU A 81 8.57 -8.85 3.96
C LEU A 81 9.59 -9.83 4.55
N PRO A 82 10.89 -9.70 4.21
CA PRO A 82 11.95 -10.40 4.94
C PRO A 82 11.98 -9.98 6.42
N PRO A 83 12.46 -10.83 7.35
CA PRO A 83 12.34 -10.59 8.80
C PRO A 83 12.87 -9.25 9.30
N CYS A 84 13.94 -8.71 8.70
CA CYS A 84 14.48 -7.39 9.04
C CYS A 84 13.51 -6.24 8.73
N LEU A 85 12.83 -6.29 7.57
CA LEU A 85 11.82 -5.31 7.16
C LEU A 85 10.51 -5.50 7.92
N ALA A 86 10.05 -6.74 8.13
CA ALA A 86 8.86 -7.01 8.95
C ALA A 86 9.02 -6.47 10.38
N ALA A 87 10.18 -6.69 11.01
CA ALA A 87 10.51 -6.12 12.32
C ALA A 87 10.64 -4.59 12.30
N ALA A 88 11.07 -4.00 11.17
CA ALA A 88 11.11 -2.54 11.00
C ALA A 88 9.69 -1.94 10.90
N THR A 89 8.79 -2.58 10.16
CA THR A 89 7.35 -2.26 10.13
C THR A 89 6.75 -2.32 11.53
N GLY A 90 7.01 -3.40 12.29
CA GLY A 90 6.54 -3.52 13.67
C GLY A 90 7.05 -2.40 14.59
N ARG A 91 8.35 -2.07 14.54
CA ARG A 91 8.88 -0.92 15.28
C ARG A 91 8.26 0.40 14.82
N TYR A 92 8.00 0.57 13.53
CA TYR A 92 7.36 1.77 12.98
C TYR A 92 5.93 1.93 13.50
N GLU A 93 5.10 0.88 13.43
CA GLU A 93 3.74 0.87 13.98
C GLU A 93 3.71 1.17 15.49
N ALA A 94 4.59 0.54 16.26
CA ALA A 94 4.73 0.80 17.69
C ALA A 94 5.15 2.26 17.96
N SER A 95 6.08 2.81 17.18
CA SER A 95 6.49 4.23 17.29
C SER A 95 5.40 5.22 16.86
N CYS A 96 4.45 4.78 16.04
CA CYS A 96 3.23 5.54 15.73
C CYS A 96 2.17 5.46 16.85
N GLY A 97 2.37 4.62 17.87
CA GLY A 97 1.46 4.47 19.02
C GLY A 97 0.50 3.28 18.96
N ALA A 98 0.68 2.31 18.05
CA ALA A 98 -0.10 1.08 18.04
C ALA A 98 0.45 0.04 19.03
N GLU A 99 -0.40 -0.58 19.84
CA GLU A 99 -0.01 -1.63 20.78
C GLU A 99 -0.03 -2.99 20.07
N LEU A 100 1.14 -3.59 19.85
CA LEU A 100 1.28 -4.80 19.02
C LEU A 100 1.12 -6.10 19.82
N PHE A 101 0.38 -7.03 19.22
CA PHE A 101 0.16 -8.39 19.69
C PHE A 101 0.68 -9.37 18.61
N PRO A 102 2.02 -9.52 18.50
CA PRO A 102 2.65 -10.50 17.63
C PRO A 102 2.46 -11.92 18.17
N SER A 103 2.70 -12.93 17.33
CA SER A 103 2.63 -14.36 17.67
C SER A 103 1.30 -14.74 18.36
N SER A 104 0.23 -14.03 18.04
CA SER A 104 -1.03 -14.01 18.79
C SER A 104 -2.20 -14.53 17.96
N GLU A 105 -3.09 -15.28 18.60
CA GLU A 105 -4.28 -15.84 17.95
C GLU A 105 -5.53 -15.61 18.78
N VAL A 106 -6.55 -15.00 18.17
CA VAL A 106 -7.87 -14.87 18.78
C VAL A 106 -8.57 -16.23 18.73
N VAL A 107 -8.73 -16.85 19.90
CA VAL A 107 -9.32 -18.19 20.07
C VAL A 107 -10.85 -18.13 20.12
N SER A 108 -11.41 -17.05 20.68
CA SER A 108 -12.86 -16.81 20.70
C SER A 108 -13.17 -15.32 20.94
N VAL A 109 -14.36 -14.92 20.51
CA VAL A 109 -14.91 -13.57 20.66
C VAL A 109 -16.26 -13.68 21.35
N SER A 110 -16.51 -12.83 22.35
CA SER A 110 -17.81 -12.72 23.03
C SER A 110 -18.15 -11.24 23.29
N THR A 111 -19.41 -10.93 23.57
CA THR A 111 -19.79 -9.60 24.06
C THR A 111 -19.90 -9.60 25.58
N VAL A 112 -19.57 -8.44 26.17
CA VAL A 112 -19.72 -8.17 27.61
C VAL A 112 -20.46 -6.84 27.79
N PRO A 113 -21.27 -6.66 28.84
CA PRO A 113 -21.87 -5.36 29.15
C PRO A 113 -20.77 -4.32 29.39
N SER A 114 -20.87 -3.12 28.82
CA SER A 114 -20.05 -2.01 29.32
C SER A 114 -20.46 -1.71 30.75
N ALA A 115 -19.50 -1.74 31.67
CA ALA A 115 -19.73 -1.34 33.04
C ALA A 115 -20.09 0.15 33.09
N THR A 116 -21.22 0.47 33.74
CA THR A 116 -21.56 1.87 34.04
C THR A 116 -20.40 2.50 34.82
N PRO A 117 -19.87 3.67 34.42
CA PRO A 117 -18.88 4.35 35.23
C PRO A 117 -19.50 4.67 36.59
N THR A 118 -18.83 4.26 37.68
CA THR A 118 -19.29 4.55 39.04
C THR A 118 -19.47 6.06 39.20
N PRO A 119 -20.67 6.56 39.54
CA PRO A 119 -20.85 7.97 39.82
C PRO A 119 -19.92 8.39 40.97
N LEU A 120 -19.19 9.50 40.77
CA LEU A 120 -18.63 10.22 41.92
C LEU A 120 -19.83 10.70 42.77
N PRO A 121 -19.71 10.71 44.12
CA PRO A 121 -20.84 11.06 44.97
C PRO A 121 -21.20 12.54 44.80
N GLU A 122 -22.30 12.82 44.10
CA GLU A 122 -22.85 14.16 43.99
C GLU A 122 -23.43 14.59 45.35
N SER A 123 -23.19 15.85 45.73
CA SER A 123 -23.69 16.41 46.98
C SER A 123 -25.20 16.65 46.90
N GLU A 124 -25.95 16.14 47.87
CA GLU A 124 -27.37 16.47 48.01
C GLU A 124 -27.58 17.99 48.16
N THR A 125 -28.55 18.55 47.42
CA THR A 125 -29.25 19.79 47.79
C THR A 125 -30.72 19.68 47.35
N THR A 126 -31.63 20.32 48.10
CA THR A 126 -33.06 19.94 48.14
C THR A 126 -34.00 20.95 47.45
N GLY A 127 -35.03 20.46 46.75
CA GLY A 127 -36.09 21.28 46.14
C GLY A 127 -37.33 20.47 45.72
N LYS A 128 -38.52 21.07 45.81
CA LYS A 128 -39.87 20.49 45.54
C LYS A 128 -40.82 21.61 45.04
N PRO A 129 -42.01 21.34 44.45
CA PRO A 129 -42.28 20.50 43.26
C PRO A 129 -43.38 21.11 42.32
N THR A 130 -43.81 20.37 41.26
CA THR A 130 -45.09 20.54 40.47
C THR A 130 -45.27 21.85 39.63
N PHE A 131 -46.10 21.95 38.56
CA PHE A 131 -47.24 21.17 38.03
C PHE A 131 -47.25 20.96 36.47
N ALA A 132 -48.14 20.04 36.04
CA ALA A 132 -48.48 19.43 34.75
C ALA A 132 -48.65 20.24 33.42
N ASN A 133 -48.11 19.68 32.31
CA ASN A 133 -48.73 19.21 31.02
C ASN A 133 -49.76 20.05 30.19
N PRO A 134 -50.06 19.67 28.91
CA PRO A 134 -49.32 18.84 27.90
C PRO A 134 -49.29 19.43 26.46
N LEU A 135 -48.52 18.82 25.52
CA LEU A 135 -49.00 18.32 24.19
C LEU A 135 -47.86 17.73 23.29
N HIS A 136 -48.26 16.92 22.31
CA HIS A 136 -47.46 16.01 21.45
C HIS A 136 -46.07 16.45 20.93
N THR A 137 -45.13 15.50 21.00
CA THR A 137 -44.46 14.91 19.82
C THR A 137 -44.18 13.43 20.10
N VAL A 138 -44.29 12.55 19.10
CA VAL A 138 -44.00 11.10 19.27
C VAL A 138 -42.48 10.91 19.28
N ALA A 139 -41.93 10.58 20.45
CA ALA A 139 -40.52 10.22 20.58
C ALA A 139 -40.26 8.81 20.06
N ALA A 140 -39.13 8.61 19.36
CA ALA A 140 -38.72 7.30 18.87
C ALA A 140 -38.32 6.40 20.04
N SER A 141 -39.09 5.34 20.29
CA SER A 141 -38.84 4.35 21.33
C SER A 141 -37.82 3.29 20.89
N ASP A 142 -36.60 3.73 20.57
CA ASP A 142 -35.42 2.88 20.37
C ASP A 142 -34.23 3.47 21.15
N VAL A 143 -34.32 3.44 22.48
CA VAL A 143 -33.14 3.61 23.35
C VAL A 143 -32.31 2.34 23.22
N PRO A 144 -31.08 2.39 22.66
CA PRO A 144 -30.30 1.18 22.48
C PRO A 144 -29.99 0.53 23.83
N SER A 145 -30.03 -0.81 23.86
CA SER A 145 -29.46 -1.59 24.97
C SER A 145 -28.03 -1.11 25.27
N SER A 146 -27.64 -1.16 26.55
CA SER A 146 -26.34 -0.66 27.03
C SER A 146 -25.18 -1.09 26.11
N PRO A 147 -24.22 -0.18 25.82
CA PRO A 147 -23.17 -0.46 24.84
C PRO A 147 -22.44 -1.74 25.21
N GLN A 148 -22.47 -2.72 24.31
CA GLN A 148 -21.77 -3.98 24.50
C GLN A 148 -20.32 -3.79 24.05
N ARG A 149 -19.38 -4.09 24.95
CA ARG A 149 -17.95 -4.20 24.61
C ARG A 149 -17.68 -5.63 24.13
N ILE A 150 -16.58 -5.83 23.44
CA ILE A 150 -16.18 -7.11 22.86
C ILE A 150 -15.01 -7.66 23.68
N CYS A 151 -15.15 -8.87 24.21
CA CYS A 151 -14.05 -9.59 24.84
C CYS A 151 -13.38 -10.51 23.81
N LEU A 152 -12.07 -10.34 23.66
CA LEU A 152 -11.20 -11.18 22.87
C LEU A 152 -10.42 -12.11 23.81
N ARG A 153 -10.55 -13.43 23.62
CA ARG A 153 -9.66 -14.41 24.25
C ARG A 153 -8.49 -14.68 23.31
N ILE A 154 -7.32 -14.14 23.64
CA ILE A 154 -6.12 -14.17 22.79
C ILE A 154 -5.10 -15.15 23.37
N ARG A 155 -4.71 -16.16 22.59
CA ARG A 155 -3.59 -17.04 22.88
C ARG A 155 -2.29 -16.37 22.45
N ARG A 156 -1.31 -16.28 23.36
CA ARG A 156 0.09 -15.94 23.02
C ARG A 156 0.85 -17.23 22.71
N ASN A 157 1.55 -17.24 21.58
CA ASN A 157 2.46 -18.31 21.15
C ASN A 157 3.93 -17.83 21.19
N GLU A 158 4.26 -16.93 22.11
CA GLU A 158 5.62 -16.38 22.24
C GLU A 158 6.52 -17.35 23.01
N PRO A 159 7.80 -17.53 22.63
CA PRO A 159 8.73 -18.40 23.35
C PRO A 159 8.84 -18.00 24.83
N GLY A 160 8.42 -18.90 25.73
CA GLY A 160 8.41 -18.66 27.17
C GLY A 160 7.17 -17.95 27.74
N ARG A 161 6.17 -17.61 26.92
CA ARG A 161 4.90 -17.00 27.36
C ARG A 161 3.70 -17.71 26.72
N GLU A 162 3.45 -18.93 27.17
CA GLU A 162 2.21 -19.66 26.85
C GLU A 162 1.06 -19.21 27.76
N GLY A 163 -0.07 -18.84 27.18
CA GLY A 163 -1.27 -18.46 27.92
C GLY A 163 -2.39 -17.94 27.04
N VAL A 164 -3.60 -17.85 27.61
CA VAL A 164 -4.75 -17.16 27.00
C VAL A 164 -5.10 -15.96 27.89
N GLU A 165 -4.97 -14.76 27.34
CA GLU A 165 -5.34 -13.50 28.00
C GLU A 165 -6.70 -12.99 27.48
N GLU A 166 -7.45 -12.27 28.33
CA GLU A 166 -8.74 -11.68 27.99
C GLU A 166 -8.63 -10.16 27.86
N ILE A 167 -9.01 -9.62 26.71
CA ILE A 167 -8.90 -8.19 26.39
C ILE A 167 -10.27 -7.66 25.98
N VAL A 168 -10.78 -6.67 26.72
CA VAL A 168 -12.08 -6.04 26.45
C VAL A 168 -11.90 -4.74 25.67
N VAL A 169 -12.47 -4.70 24.47
CA VAL A 169 -12.34 -3.62 23.48
C VAL A 169 -13.72 -3.09 23.07
N ASP A 170 -13.79 -1.90 22.49
CA ASP A 170 -15.04 -1.27 22.06
C ASP A 170 -15.39 -1.56 20.59
N HIS A 171 -14.39 -1.91 19.78
CA HIS A 171 -14.60 -2.37 18.40
C HIS A 171 -13.51 -3.34 17.95
N VAL A 172 -13.85 -4.17 16.95
CA VAL A 172 -12.94 -5.14 16.33
C VAL A 172 -13.05 -5.00 14.82
N VAL A 173 -11.90 -4.97 14.13
CA VAL A 173 -11.79 -4.94 12.68
C VAL A 173 -11.01 -6.16 12.22
N CYS A 174 -11.63 -7.04 11.44
CA CYS A 174 -10.99 -8.25 10.90
C CYS A 174 -10.50 -7.99 9.47
N VAL A 175 -9.21 -8.22 9.22
CA VAL A 175 -8.51 -7.97 7.95
C VAL A 175 -7.55 -9.12 7.66
N VAL A 176 -8.15 -10.29 7.45
CA VAL A 176 -7.47 -11.60 7.40
C VAL A 176 -7.38 -12.20 5.98
N GLY A 177 -7.47 -11.35 4.96
CA GLY A 177 -7.61 -11.74 3.54
C GLY A 177 -9.07 -11.83 3.09
N ILE A 178 -9.29 -12.19 1.84
CA ILE A 178 -10.61 -12.40 1.23
C ILE A 178 -10.71 -13.78 0.55
N GLU A 179 -11.95 -14.27 0.40
CA GLU A 179 -12.27 -15.39 -0.48
C GLU A 179 -12.91 -14.83 -1.76
N PRO A 180 -12.50 -15.29 -2.96
CA PRO A 180 -13.09 -14.83 -4.21
C PRO A 180 -14.54 -15.32 -4.33
N ASN A 181 -15.47 -14.42 -4.66
CA ASN A 181 -16.88 -14.80 -4.82
C ASN A 181 -17.07 -15.69 -6.06
N THR A 182 -17.25 -16.99 -5.82
CA THR A 182 -17.49 -18.01 -6.84
C THR A 182 -18.89 -18.64 -6.75
N ASP A 183 -19.87 -17.99 -6.10
CA ASP A 183 -21.22 -18.55 -5.87
C ASP A 183 -21.92 -18.99 -7.17
N LEU A 184 -21.65 -18.29 -8.27
CA LEU A 184 -22.17 -18.59 -9.61
C LEU A 184 -21.61 -19.88 -10.23
N ALA A 185 -20.45 -20.37 -9.77
CA ALA A 185 -19.72 -21.45 -10.45
C ALA A 185 -20.54 -22.74 -10.57
N ALA A 186 -21.18 -23.16 -9.48
CA ALA A 186 -21.94 -24.41 -9.43
C ALA A 186 -23.20 -24.38 -10.30
N SER A 187 -23.87 -23.23 -10.42
CA SER A 187 -25.09 -23.09 -11.24
C SER A 187 -24.80 -22.81 -12.72
N ALA A 188 -23.65 -22.23 -13.05
CA ALA A 188 -23.23 -21.92 -14.41
C ALA A 188 -22.25 -22.95 -15.03
N GLY A 189 -21.82 -23.97 -14.29
CA GLY A 189 -20.88 -24.99 -14.78
C GLY A 189 -19.47 -24.45 -15.05
N LEU A 190 -19.05 -23.44 -14.28
CA LEU A 190 -17.74 -22.81 -14.38
C LEU A 190 -16.73 -23.52 -13.46
N GLU A 191 -15.47 -23.57 -13.90
CA GLU A 191 -14.42 -24.27 -13.17
C GLU A 191 -13.71 -23.32 -12.20
N VAL A 192 -13.46 -23.78 -10.98
CA VAL A 192 -12.82 -23.01 -9.89
C VAL A 192 -11.47 -23.63 -9.56
N ASP A 193 -10.45 -22.81 -9.31
CA ASP A 193 -9.11 -23.27 -8.93
C ASP A 193 -9.11 -23.89 -7.53
N PRO A 194 -8.82 -25.19 -7.37
CA PRO A 194 -8.86 -25.87 -6.07
C PRO A 194 -7.64 -25.56 -5.18
N VAL A 195 -6.66 -24.77 -5.65
CA VAL A 195 -5.43 -24.41 -4.94
C VAL A 195 -5.39 -22.91 -4.60
N HIS A 196 -5.87 -22.05 -5.50
CA HIS A 196 -5.81 -20.58 -5.34
C HIS A 196 -7.18 -19.91 -5.13
N GLY A 197 -8.28 -20.65 -5.36
CA GLY A 197 -9.63 -20.10 -5.45
C GLY A 197 -9.85 -19.27 -6.71
N GLY A 198 -11.09 -18.86 -6.95
CA GLY A 198 -11.48 -18.07 -8.12
C GLY A 198 -11.67 -18.90 -9.38
N PHE A 199 -12.31 -18.32 -10.37
CA PHE A 199 -12.63 -18.98 -11.64
C PHE A 199 -11.36 -19.23 -12.46
N LEU A 200 -11.23 -20.42 -13.05
CA LEU A 200 -10.17 -20.74 -13.98
C LEU A 200 -10.42 -20.01 -15.31
N VAL A 201 -9.49 -19.14 -15.71
CA VAL A 201 -9.47 -18.52 -17.04
C VAL A 201 -8.33 -19.03 -17.93
N ASN A 202 -8.52 -18.91 -19.24
CA ASN A 202 -7.49 -19.09 -20.26
C ASN A 202 -6.55 -17.85 -20.35
N ALA A 203 -5.67 -17.80 -21.35
CA ALA A 203 -4.74 -16.68 -21.55
C ALA A 203 -5.42 -15.37 -22.00
N GLU A 204 -6.68 -15.43 -22.40
CA GLU A 204 -7.51 -14.33 -22.94
C GLU A 204 -8.61 -13.91 -21.93
N LEU A 205 -8.48 -14.36 -20.68
CA LEU A 205 -9.38 -14.14 -19.53
C LEU A 205 -10.77 -14.78 -19.65
N GLU A 206 -10.97 -15.70 -20.59
CA GLU A 206 -12.21 -16.43 -20.78
C GLU A 206 -12.25 -17.70 -19.90
N THR A 207 -13.40 -17.98 -19.28
CA THR A 207 -13.65 -19.22 -18.49
C THR A 207 -14.59 -20.20 -19.21
N ARG A 208 -15.52 -19.69 -20.02
CA ARG A 208 -16.36 -20.42 -20.99
C ARG A 208 -16.63 -19.49 -22.17
N ALA A 209 -16.95 -20.04 -23.35
CA ALA A 209 -17.22 -19.26 -24.56
C ALA A 209 -18.16 -18.06 -24.31
N GLY A 210 -17.66 -16.84 -24.49
CA GLY A 210 -18.40 -15.59 -24.25
C GLY A 210 -18.50 -15.13 -22.78
N VAL A 211 -17.81 -15.80 -21.85
CA VAL A 211 -17.84 -15.53 -20.40
C VAL A 211 -16.41 -15.32 -19.89
N TYR A 212 -16.12 -14.09 -19.47
CA TYR A 212 -14.79 -13.65 -19.03
C TYR A 212 -14.77 -13.34 -17.53
N VAL A 213 -13.60 -13.44 -16.89
CA VAL A 213 -13.41 -13.10 -15.47
C VAL A 213 -12.15 -12.25 -15.29
N ALA A 214 -12.27 -11.20 -14.48
CA ALA A 214 -11.24 -10.20 -14.22
C ALA A 214 -11.14 -9.90 -12.71
N GLY A 215 -10.04 -9.26 -12.29
CA GLY A 215 -9.78 -8.88 -10.90
C GLY A 215 -9.69 -10.09 -9.95
N ASP A 216 -9.92 -9.82 -8.66
CA ASP A 216 -9.68 -10.75 -7.53
C ASP A 216 -10.36 -12.13 -7.66
N ALA A 217 -11.38 -12.25 -8.52
CA ALA A 217 -12.10 -13.49 -8.80
C ALA A 217 -11.45 -14.40 -9.86
N ALA A 218 -10.45 -13.92 -10.60
CA ALA A 218 -9.78 -14.68 -11.67
C ALA A 218 -8.54 -15.43 -11.15
N SER A 219 -8.55 -16.76 -11.24
CA SER A 219 -7.31 -17.55 -11.24
C SER A 219 -6.79 -17.61 -12.67
N TYR A 220 -5.65 -16.96 -12.93
CA TYR A 220 -5.06 -16.78 -14.26
C TYR A 220 -3.68 -17.44 -14.37
N TRP A 221 -3.25 -17.77 -15.58
CA TRP A 221 -1.89 -18.23 -15.83
C TRP A 221 -0.95 -17.03 -15.95
N ASP A 222 0.02 -16.89 -15.04
CA ASP A 222 1.03 -15.83 -15.13
C ASP A 222 2.12 -16.23 -16.14
N PRO A 223 2.24 -15.54 -17.30
CA PRO A 223 3.17 -15.96 -18.35
C PRO A 223 4.63 -15.62 -18.03
N VAL A 224 4.89 -14.70 -17.11
CA VAL A 224 6.25 -14.29 -16.72
C VAL A 224 6.79 -15.28 -15.69
N LEU A 225 6.02 -15.54 -14.64
CA LEU A 225 6.39 -16.46 -13.56
C LEU A 225 6.25 -17.93 -13.98
N GLY A 226 5.29 -18.25 -14.86
CA GLY A 226 5.08 -19.60 -15.38
C GLY A 226 4.34 -20.52 -14.42
N PHE A 227 3.40 -19.98 -13.64
CA PHE A 227 2.46 -20.74 -12.82
C PHE A 227 1.09 -20.05 -12.76
N ARG A 228 0.04 -20.80 -12.41
CA ARG A 228 -1.32 -20.26 -12.22
C ARG A 228 -1.45 -19.63 -10.84
N ARG A 229 -2.07 -18.45 -10.74
CA ARG A 229 -2.31 -17.76 -9.46
C ARG A 229 -3.53 -16.84 -9.50
N ARG A 230 -3.92 -16.35 -8.33
CA ARG A 230 -4.89 -15.28 -8.08
C ARG A 230 -4.15 -14.15 -7.35
N VAL A 231 -4.52 -12.89 -7.58
CA VAL A 231 -3.94 -11.72 -6.89
C VAL A 231 -5.05 -10.72 -6.52
N GLU A 232 -4.74 -9.81 -5.60
CA GLU A 232 -5.71 -8.88 -4.96
C GLU A 232 -5.20 -7.43 -5.11
N HIS A 233 -4.95 -7.02 -6.36
CA HIS A 233 -4.25 -5.77 -6.70
C HIS A 233 -5.11 -4.88 -7.61
N LEU A 234 -5.13 -3.56 -7.38
CA LEU A 234 -5.95 -2.63 -8.17
C LEU A 234 -5.62 -2.70 -9.67
N ASN A 235 -4.35 -2.57 -10.04
CA ASN A 235 -3.92 -2.62 -11.45
C ASN A 235 -4.17 -4.00 -12.10
N PHE A 236 -4.29 -5.08 -11.33
CA PHE A 236 -4.72 -6.37 -11.88
C PHE A 236 -6.19 -6.29 -12.30
N ALA A 237 -7.07 -5.77 -11.45
CA ALA A 237 -8.48 -5.58 -11.78
C ALA A 237 -8.70 -4.60 -12.94
N GLU A 238 -7.92 -3.52 -13.02
CA GLU A 238 -7.98 -2.54 -14.10
C GLU A 238 -7.52 -3.13 -15.45
N GLU A 239 -6.32 -3.72 -15.50
CA GLU A 239 -5.76 -4.31 -16.74
C GLU A 239 -6.56 -5.53 -17.20
N THR A 240 -6.96 -6.43 -16.29
CA THR A 240 -7.79 -7.58 -16.67
C THR A 240 -9.21 -7.17 -17.04
N GLY A 241 -9.79 -6.16 -16.39
CA GLY A 241 -11.10 -5.62 -16.76
C GLY A 241 -11.09 -4.99 -18.15
N GLN A 242 -10.06 -4.20 -18.46
CA GLN A 242 -9.90 -3.61 -19.79
C GLN A 242 -9.64 -4.69 -20.86
N LEU A 243 -8.82 -5.69 -20.56
CA LEU A 243 -8.53 -6.80 -21.47
C LEU A 243 -9.76 -7.68 -21.74
N ALA A 244 -10.51 -8.04 -20.70
CA ALA A 244 -11.77 -8.77 -20.84
C ALA A 244 -12.77 -7.99 -21.71
N GLY A 245 -12.92 -6.68 -21.47
CA GLY A 245 -13.77 -5.81 -22.29
C GLY A 245 -13.35 -5.75 -23.77
N LYS A 246 -12.03 -5.66 -24.04
CA LYS A 246 -11.48 -5.73 -25.42
C LYS A 246 -11.81 -7.08 -26.08
N ASN A 247 -11.59 -8.18 -25.37
CA ASN A 247 -11.80 -9.53 -25.90
C ASN A 247 -13.29 -9.85 -26.12
N MET A 248 -14.18 -9.37 -25.25
CA MET A 248 -15.65 -9.40 -25.45
C MET A 248 -16.07 -8.61 -26.70
N ALA A 249 -15.49 -7.43 -26.93
CA ALA A 249 -15.81 -6.63 -28.11
C ALA A 249 -15.26 -7.24 -29.41
N ALA A 250 -14.13 -7.95 -29.35
CA ALA A 250 -13.55 -8.68 -30.47
C ALA A 250 -14.32 -9.97 -30.80
N SER A 251 -14.75 -10.74 -29.80
CA SER A 251 -15.47 -12.02 -30.02
C SER A 251 -16.89 -11.85 -30.59
N LEU A 252 -17.44 -10.63 -30.57
CA LEU A 252 -18.70 -10.27 -31.23
C LEU A 252 -18.55 -9.90 -32.72
N GLN A 253 -17.33 -9.83 -33.27
CA GLN A 253 -17.13 -9.46 -34.66
C GLN A 253 -17.43 -10.63 -35.63
N PRO A 254 -17.92 -10.36 -36.86
CA PRO A 254 -18.20 -11.41 -37.83
C PRO A 254 -16.96 -12.24 -38.17
N SER A 255 -17.13 -13.56 -38.20
CA SER A 255 -16.08 -14.53 -38.58
C SER A 255 -15.55 -14.23 -39.98
N GLY A 256 -14.37 -13.61 -40.06
CA GLY A 256 -13.81 -13.04 -41.29
C GLY A 256 -13.08 -11.71 -41.08
N VAL A 257 -13.36 -10.99 -39.97
CA VAL A 257 -12.46 -9.94 -39.46
C VAL A 257 -11.29 -10.60 -38.71
N ASP A 258 -10.13 -9.94 -38.67
CA ASP A 258 -8.86 -10.54 -38.27
C ASP A 258 -8.83 -10.99 -36.80
N SER A 259 -8.35 -12.22 -36.59
CA SER A 259 -8.21 -12.87 -35.28
C SER A 259 -7.11 -12.24 -34.40
N THR A 260 -6.29 -11.35 -34.96
CA THR A 260 -5.32 -10.52 -34.21
C THR A 260 -5.95 -9.55 -33.21
N SER A 261 -7.27 -9.34 -33.28
CA SER A 261 -8.04 -8.50 -32.37
C SER A 261 -8.13 -9.03 -30.93
N ILE A 262 -8.09 -10.36 -30.75
CA ILE A 262 -8.10 -11.02 -29.44
C ILE A 262 -6.71 -10.91 -28.79
N GLN A 263 -6.66 -10.39 -27.56
CA GLN A 263 -5.42 -10.10 -26.84
C GLN A 263 -5.24 -11.06 -25.65
N ARG A 264 -3.97 -11.34 -25.31
CA ARG A 264 -3.58 -12.21 -24.20
C ARG A 264 -3.08 -11.40 -23.01
N TYR A 265 -3.32 -11.90 -21.80
CA TYR A 265 -2.84 -11.27 -20.59
C TYR A 265 -1.32 -11.44 -20.46
N HIS A 266 -0.59 -10.34 -20.65
CA HIS A 266 0.87 -10.27 -20.58
C HIS A 266 1.40 -9.30 -19.50
N TYR A 267 0.52 -8.50 -18.90
CA TYR A 267 0.92 -7.52 -17.89
C TYR A 267 1.41 -8.21 -16.60
N GLN A 268 2.45 -7.67 -15.98
CA GLN A 268 2.92 -8.14 -14.68
C GLN A 268 2.50 -7.14 -13.60
N SER A 269 1.48 -7.53 -12.84
CA SER A 269 0.82 -6.71 -11.83
C SER A 269 1.75 -6.45 -10.63
N SER A 270 1.73 -5.20 -10.17
CA SER A 270 2.37 -4.77 -8.93
C SER A 270 1.34 -4.46 -7.86
N LEU A 271 1.78 -4.50 -6.60
CA LEU A 271 1.05 -4.02 -5.44
C LEU A 271 1.89 -2.94 -4.74
N TRP A 272 1.26 -2.14 -3.88
CA TRP A 272 1.94 -1.14 -3.06
C TRP A 272 1.23 -1.00 -1.70
N SER A 273 1.87 -0.34 -0.75
CA SER A 273 1.27 0.05 0.53
C SER A 273 1.96 1.29 1.09
N SER A 274 1.23 2.09 1.88
CA SER A 274 1.77 3.27 2.56
C SER A 274 1.28 3.34 4.00
N LEU A 275 2.22 3.29 4.95
CA LEU A 275 1.96 3.45 6.38
C LEU A 275 1.99 4.94 6.78
N GLY A 276 1.35 5.78 5.96
CA GLY A 276 1.51 7.23 5.99
C GLY A 276 2.87 7.68 5.41
N PRO A 277 3.28 8.93 5.67
CA PRO A 277 4.26 9.62 4.82
C PRO A 277 5.70 9.11 4.89
N ASN A 278 6.11 8.36 5.93
CA ASN A 278 7.52 8.00 6.15
C ASN A 278 7.86 6.54 5.78
N LEU A 279 6.87 5.74 5.37
CA LEU A 279 7.06 4.34 5.04
C LEU A 279 6.09 3.93 3.91
N SER A 280 6.64 3.70 2.73
CA SER A 280 5.98 3.11 1.58
C SER A 280 6.82 2.00 0.97
N TRP A 281 6.19 1.09 0.26
CA TRP A 281 6.89 0.13 -0.59
C TRP A 281 5.97 -0.34 -1.71
N ASP A 282 6.61 -0.76 -2.81
CA ASP A 282 5.98 -1.29 -4.00
C ASP A 282 6.57 -2.67 -4.31
N ALA A 283 5.80 -3.60 -4.86
CA ALA A 283 6.28 -4.94 -5.16
C ALA A 283 5.66 -5.53 -6.43
N VAL A 284 6.40 -6.41 -7.11
CA VAL A 284 5.98 -7.01 -8.38
C VAL A 284 6.44 -8.46 -8.47
N GLY A 285 5.63 -9.31 -9.13
CA GLY A 285 5.87 -10.75 -9.23
C GLY A 285 5.31 -11.52 -8.02
N ASN A 286 6.10 -12.43 -7.45
CA ASN A 286 5.76 -13.29 -6.32
C ASN A 286 6.63 -12.93 -5.09
N VAL A 287 5.99 -12.45 -4.03
CA VAL A 287 6.65 -11.93 -2.82
C VAL A 287 6.15 -12.64 -1.55
N ASP A 288 6.55 -13.90 -1.38
CA ASP A 288 6.29 -14.72 -0.19
C ASP A 288 7.61 -15.04 0.54
N ALA A 289 7.96 -14.23 1.55
CA ALA A 289 9.19 -14.37 2.33
C ALA A 289 9.27 -15.66 3.18
N ARG A 290 8.18 -16.43 3.29
CA ARG A 290 8.17 -17.73 3.99
C ARG A 290 8.59 -18.88 3.07
N ARG A 291 8.42 -18.70 1.76
CA ARG A 291 8.61 -19.75 0.74
C ARG A 291 9.75 -19.46 -0.24
N LEU A 292 10.19 -18.21 -0.32
CA LEU A 292 11.22 -17.72 -1.24
C LEU A 292 12.46 -17.29 -0.46
N GLU A 293 13.62 -17.41 -1.08
CA GLU A 293 14.87 -16.90 -0.53
C GLU A 293 14.99 -15.40 -0.85
N THR A 294 15.10 -14.56 0.17
CA THR A 294 15.23 -13.11 0.02
C THR A 294 16.69 -12.66 0.03
N ARG A 295 17.05 -11.70 -0.82
CA ARG A 295 18.29 -10.90 -0.71
C ARG A 295 17.92 -9.43 -0.75
N SER A 296 18.37 -8.68 0.26
CA SER A 296 17.98 -7.27 0.48
C SER A 296 19.20 -6.37 0.42
N PHE A 297 19.11 -5.27 -0.32
CA PHE A 297 20.17 -4.27 -0.52
C PHE A 297 19.63 -2.91 -0.11
N PHE A 298 20.30 -2.26 0.85
CA PHE A 298 19.91 -0.96 1.40
C PHE A 298 21.01 0.05 1.18
N LEU A 299 20.64 1.33 1.03
CA LEU A 299 21.62 2.40 1.04
C LEU A 299 22.28 2.50 2.42
N ALA A 300 23.61 2.48 2.47
CA ALA A 300 24.35 2.75 3.69
C ALA A 300 24.36 4.25 3.96
N GLU A 301 23.51 4.72 4.87
CA GLU A 301 23.59 6.09 5.38
C GLU A 301 24.92 6.30 6.10
N SER A 302 25.73 7.25 5.62
CA SER A 302 26.88 7.75 6.36
C SER A 302 26.43 8.24 7.74
N PRO A 303 27.11 7.87 8.84
CA PRO A 303 26.79 8.41 10.15
C PRO A 303 27.00 9.93 10.10
N ALA A 304 25.94 10.69 10.40
CA ALA A 304 25.94 12.14 10.27
C ALA A 304 27.13 12.75 11.02
N VAL A 305 28.06 13.34 10.25
CA VAL A 305 29.18 14.08 10.79
C VAL A 305 28.59 15.25 11.58
N LYS A 306 28.94 15.36 12.87
CA LYS A 306 28.61 16.54 13.66
C LYS A 306 29.46 17.71 13.17
N SER A 307 28.96 18.41 12.16
CA SER A 307 29.49 19.69 11.72
C SER A 307 29.11 20.77 12.74
N ASP A 308 29.92 20.90 13.78
CA ASP A 308 29.96 22.11 14.61
C ASP A 308 30.51 23.27 13.76
N ASP A 309 29.67 23.89 12.93
CA ASP A 309 29.93 25.25 12.46
C ASP A 309 28.65 25.97 11.98
N GLN A 310 28.60 27.29 12.16
CA GLN A 310 27.43 28.12 11.83
C GLN A 310 27.60 28.84 10.49
N SER A 311 26.84 28.46 9.47
CA SER A 311 26.50 29.38 8.36
C SER A 311 25.13 29.05 7.76
N SER A 312 24.41 30.09 7.33
CA SER A 312 23.00 29.98 6.98
C SER A 312 22.75 29.83 5.47
N SER A 313 22.55 28.59 5.03
CA SER A 313 21.64 28.27 3.93
C SER A 313 20.71 27.15 4.41
N ALA A 314 19.42 27.26 4.13
CA ALA A 314 18.45 26.25 4.57
C ALA A 314 18.55 25.01 3.65
N PRO A 315 18.83 23.80 4.17
CA PRO A 315 18.61 22.59 3.42
C PRO A 315 17.12 22.45 3.10
N ALA A 316 16.79 21.74 2.02
CA ALA A 316 15.43 21.23 1.84
C ALA A 316 15.04 20.37 3.06
N PRO A 317 13.74 20.31 3.44
CA PRO A 317 13.31 19.54 4.60
C PRO A 317 13.73 18.07 4.45
N ASP A 318 14.40 17.54 5.47
CA ASP A 318 14.88 16.14 5.53
C ASP A 318 13.67 15.21 5.76
N ALA A 319 12.91 14.99 4.69
CA ALA A 319 11.48 14.68 4.73
C ALA A 319 11.13 13.19 4.90
N LEU A 320 11.91 12.45 5.70
CA LEU A 320 11.53 11.13 6.21
C LEU A 320 11.89 11.05 7.70
N GLN A 321 10.90 11.00 8.59
CA GLN A 321 11.18 10.64 9.99
C GLN A 321 11.78 9.23 10.02
N SER A 322 13.02 9.11 10.48
CA SER A 322 13.80 7.87 10.40
C SER A 322 13.04 6.69 10.98
N ILE A 323 12.87 5.62 10.20
CA ILE A 323 12.33 4.35 10.69
C ILE A 323 13.17 3.93 11.92
N PRO A 324 12.56 3.58 13.07
CA PRO A 324 13.31 3.29 14.29
C PRO A 324 14.38 2.23 14.05
N ALA A 325 15.61 2.57 14.44
CA ALA A 325 16.81 1.82 14.09
C ALA A 325 16.63 0.31 14.35
N SER A 326 16.96 -0.49 13.34
CA SER A 326 16.89 -1.93 13.44
C SER A 326 18.19 -2.52 13.97
N ASP A 327 18.09 -3.75 14.43
CA ASP A 327 19.24 -4.63 14.74
C ASP A 327 20.10 -4.91 13.48
N PHE A 328 19.58 -4.55 12.29
CA PHE A 328 20.21 -4.62 10.98
C PHE A 328 20.60 -3.23 10.42
N GLY A 329 20.61 -2.18 11.26
CA GLY A 329 20.96 -0.80 10.89
C GLY A 329 19.77 0.09 10.52
N ARG A 330 20.04 1.18 9.79
CA ARG A 330 19.00 2.05 9.21
C ARG A 330 18.51 1.47 7.89
N LEU A 331 17.20 1.25 7.79
CA LEU A 331 16.54 0.65 6.63
C LEU A 331 15.85 1.76 5.82
N GLY A 332 16.60 2.80 5.46
CA GLY A 332 16.07 4.06 4.92
C GLY A 332 15.44 3.92 3.54
N ARG A 333 16.19 3.36 2.57
CA ARG A 333 15.76 3.00 1.20
C ARG A 333 16.44 1.69 0.77
N GLY A 334 15.80 0.86 -0.04
CA GLY A 334 16.41 -0.38 -0.55
C GLY A 334 15.55 -1.23 -1.48
N VAL A 335 16.15 -2.29 -2.03
CA VAL A 335 15.49 -3.27 -2.91
C VAL A 335 15.64 -4.69 -2.35
N VAL A 336 14.59 -5.50 -2.47
CA VAL A 336 14.56 -6.92 -2.08
C VAL A 336 14.23 -7.80 -3.26
N PHE A 337 15.11 -8.75 -3.56
CA PHE A 337 14.91 -9.79 -4.58
C PHE A 337 14.41 -11.08 -3.94
N TYR A 338 13.41 -11.71 -4.56
CA TYR A 338 12.79 -12.95 -4.10
C TYR A 338 13.11 -14.07 -5.10
N LEU A 339 13.80 -15.10 -4.61
CA LEU A 339 14.34 -16.19 -5.43
C LEU A 339 13.68 -17.53 -5.07
N THR A 340 13.47 -18.40 -6.06
CA THR A 340 13.06 -19.78 -5.80
C THR A 340 14.20 -20.53 -5.05
N PRO A 341 13.96 -21.21 -3.91
CA PRO A 341 15.03 -21.77 -3.09
C PRO A 341 15.96 -22.77 -3.80
N LYS A 342 15.45 -23.52 -4.79
CA LYS A 342 16.19 -24.54 -5.55
C LYS A 342 17.01 -23.96 -6.70
N GLU A 343 16.35 -23.30 -7.64
CA GLU A 343 16.94 -22.87 -8.93
C GLU A 343 17.56 -21.46 -8.88
N LYS A 344 17.37 -20.73 -7.77
CA LYS A 344 17.69 -19.31 -7.62
C LYS A 344 17.06 -18.41 -8.69
N ARG A 345 15.95 -18.86 -9.31
CA ARG A 345 15.18 -18.08 -10.27
C ARG A 345 14.59 -16.84 -9.60
N LEU A 346 14.83 -15.67 -10.18
CA LEU A 346 14.20 -14.42 -9.76
C LEU A 346 12.70 -14.48 -10.08
N VAL A 347 11.86 -14.31 -9.06
CA VAL A 347 10.39 -14.40 -9.19
C VAL A 347 9.64 -13.25 -8.53
N GLY A 348 10.28 -12.41 -7.72
CA GLY A 348 9.70 -11.17 -7.22
C GLY A 348 10.74 -10.10 -6.90
N VAL A 349 10.29 -8.85 -6.90
CA VAL A 349 11.09 -7.68 -6.50
C VAL A 349 10.20 -6.79 -5.62
N LEU A 350 10.76 -6.24 -4.54
CA LEU A 350 10.14 -5.22 -3.69
C LEU A 350 11.05 -4.00 -3.58
N LEU A 351 10.47 -2.82 -3.74
CA LEU A 351 11.07 -1.50 -3.64
C LEU A 351 10.66 -0.91 -2.29
N TRP A 352 11.61 -0.68 -1.39
CA TRP A 352 11.37 -0.21 -0.02
C TRP A 352 11.77 1.26 0.11
N ASN A 353 10.82 2.15 0.38
CA ASN A 353 10.99 3.60 0.37
C ASN A 353 11.67 4.14 -0.91
N LEU A 354 11.39 3.50 -2.06
CA LEU A 354 11.86 3.89 -3.39
C LEU A 354 10.63 4.12 -4.27
N PRO A 355 10.31 5.37 -4.66
CA PRO A 355 9.19 5.64 -5.56
C PRO A 355 9.45 5.04 -6.94
N ASP A 356 8.38 4.66 -7.66
CA ASP A 356 8.50 4.12 -9.02
C ASP A 356 9.20 5.12 -9.96
N GLU A 357 8.82 6.40 -9.90
CA GLU A 357 9.41 7.47 -10.69
C GLU A 357 10.87 7.75 -10.30
N LEU A 358 11.75 7.78 -11.31
CA LEU A 358 13.13 8.26 -11.18
C LEU A 358 13.22 9.79 -11.27
N TYR A 359 12.28 10.42 -11.99
CA TYR A 359 12.10 11.87 -12.07
C TYR A 359 10.66 12.19 -12.51
N THR A 360 10.11 13.28 -11.99
CA THR A 360 8.69 13.69 -12.08
C THR A 360 8.38 14.58 -13.31
N ASP A 361 9.19 14.49 -14.38
CA ASP A 361 9.12 15.42 -15.51
C ASP A 361 8.21 14.91 -16.64
N GLU A 362 7.04 15.52 -16.83
CA GLU A 362 6.08 15.18 -17.90
C GLU A 362 6.69 15.22 -19.31
N LYS A 363 7.76 16.00 -19.53
CA LYS A 363 8.43 16.14 -20.83
C LYS A 363 9.41 15.01 -21.12
N TYR A 364 9.87 14.29 -20.10
CA TYR A 364 10.88 13.24 -20.19
C TYR A 364 10.44 12.02 -19.37
N ALA A 365 9.84 11.02 -20.02
CA ALA A 365 9.38 9.82 -19.34
C ALA A 365 10.54 8.85 -19.04
N ALA A 366 10.92 8.74 -17.76
CA ALA A 366 11.76 7.64 -17.28
C ALA A 366 11.00 6.30 -17.34
N PRO A 367 11.66 5.17 -17.69
CA PRO A 367 11.15 3.86 -17.33
C PRO A 367 11.27 3.69 -15.81
N GLY A 368 10.15 3.78 -15.08
CA GLY A 368 10.11 3.66 -13.62
C GLY A 368 10.72 2.36 -13.05
N ARG A 369 11.11 2.39 -11.78
CA ARG A 369 11.73 1.29 -11.03
C ARG A 369 10.89 0.00 -11.07
N LEU A 370 9.56 0.07 -11.09
CA LEU A 370 8.68 -1.08 -11.30
C LEU A 370 8.75 -1.62 -12.73
N ASN A 371 8.94 -0.78 -13.74
CA ASN A 371 9.15 -1.24 -15.11
C ASN A 371 10.52 -1.91 -15.30
N LEU A 372 11.57 -1.41 -14.64
CA LEU A 372 12.84 -2.12 -14.50
C LEU A 372 12.62 -3.50 -13.86
N ALA A 373 11.94 -3.56 -12.71
CA ALA A 373 11.65 -4.82 -12.02
C ALA A 373 10.82 -5.81 -12.87
N ARG A 374 9.78 -5.32 -13.58
CA ARG A 374 9.02 -6.12 -14.57
C ARG A 374 9.93 -6.69 -15.65
N SER A 375 10.89 -5.92 -16.15
CA SER A 375 11.84 -6.37 -17.16
C SER A 375 12.78 -7.47 -16.65
N LEU A 376 13.26 -7.38 -15.39
CA LEU A 376 14.11 -8.40 -14.77
C LEU A 376 13.35 -9.72 -14.55
N LEU A 377 12.07 -9.64 -14.18
CA LEU A 377 11.19 -10.81 -14.08
C LEU A 377 10.91 -11.45 -15.45
N ALA A 378 10.66 -10.63 -16.48
CA ALA A 378 10.43 -11.10 -17.85
C ALA A 378 11.64 -11.86 -18.43
N GLN A 379 12.87 -11.51 -18.02
CA GLN A 379 14.10 -12.23 -18.37
C GLN A 379 14.22 -13.62 -17.70
N ARG A 380 13.39 -13.94 -16.69
CA ARG A 380 13.34 -15.22 -15.97
C ARG A 380 14.69 -15.72 -15.43
N ARG A 381 15.60 -14.81 -15.08
CA ARG A 381 17.01 -15.11 -14.71
C ARG A 381 17.14 -16.16 -13.60
N LEU A 382 18.15 -17.02 -13.73
CA LEU A 382 18.63 -17.90 -12.67
C LEU A 382 19.90 -17.27 -12.07
N ILE A 383 19.79 -16.76 -10.85
CA ILE A 383 20.83 -15.94 -10.23
C ILE A 383 22.04 -16.79 -9.83
N GLY A 384 23.25 -16.28 -10.09
CA GLY A 384 24.51 -16.98 -9.87
C GLY A 384 24.90 -17.95 -10.99
N GLN A 385 24.23 -17.89 -12.15
CA GLN A 385 24.59 -18.67 -13.34
C GLN A 385 25.29 -17.84 -14.44
N ASN A 386 25.30 -16.51 -14.34
CA ASN A 386 26.02 -15.67 -15.29
C ASN A 386 27.54 -15.68 -14.98
N PRO A 387 28.41 -16.17 -15.91
CA PRO A 387 29.86 -16.24 -15.69
C PRO A 387 30.57 -14.87 -15.62
N GLU A 388 29.89 -13.76 -15.92
CA GLU A 388 30.42 -12.41 -15.74
C GLU A 388 30.58 -12.04 -14.26
N PHE A 389 29.81 -12.66 -13.36
CA PHE A 389 29.83 -12.39 -11.92
C PHE A 389 30.54 -13.50 -11.13
N ARG A 390 31.28 -13.09 -10.09
CA ARG A 390 32.04 -14.02 -9.22
C ARG A 390 31.17 -14.79 -8.25
N SER A 391 29.94 -14.32 -8.00
CA SER A 391 28.98 -14.91 -7.06
C SER A 391 27.56 -14.41 -7.35
N ALA A 392 26.56 -15.12 -6.82
CA ALA A 392 25.17 -14.67 -6.82
C ALA A 392 25.00 -13.31 -6.11
N GLU A 393 25.73 -13.09 -5.02
CA GLU A 393 25.74 -11.83 -4.27
C GLU A 393 26.37 -10.65 -5.05
N ASP A 394 27.33 -10.91 -5.96
CA ASP A 394 27.87 -9.89 -6.86
C ASP A 394 26.88 -9.56 -8.00
N GLU A 395 26.24 -10.56 -8.62
CA GLU A 395 25.17 -10.34 -9.62
C GLU A 395 24.00 -9.55 -9.03
N LEU A 396 23.54 -9.91 -7.83
CA LEU A 396 22.43 -9.20 -7.17
C LEU A 396 22.80 -7.79 -6.72
N ARG A 397 24.09 -7.51 -6.45
CA ARG A 397 24.55 -6.14 -6.13
C ARG A 397 24.58 -5.26 -7.37
N ASP A 398 24.92 -5.81 -8.53
CA ASP A 398 24.78 -5.13 -9.82
C ASP A 398 23.31 -4.85 -10.14
N LEU A 399 22.45 -5.88 -10.05
CA LEU A 399 21.01 -5.70 -10.23
C LEU A 399 20.41 -4.68 -9.24
N ALA A 400 20.97 -4.56 -8.02
CA ALA A 400 20.54 -3.57 -7.04
C ALA A 400 20.94 -2.13 -7.40
N SER A 401 22.11 -1.90 -8.03
CA SER A 401 22.56 -0.54 -8.39
C SER A 401 21.65 0.10 -9.45
N GLN A 402 21.11 -0.71 -10.35
CA GLN A 402 20.18 -0.30 -11.42
C GLN A 402 18.88 0.35 -10.90
N PHE A 403 18.53 0.15 -9.61
CA PHE A 403 17.38 0.80 -8.97
C PHE A 403 17.67 2.20 -8.41
N ASP A 404 18.86 2.75 -8.63
CA ASP A 404 19.31 4.05 -8.12
C ASP A 404 19.03 4.24 -6.62
N LEU A 405 19.62 3.35 -5.80
CA LEU A 405 19.45 3.37 -4.35
C LEU A 405 20.00 4.65 -3.70
N GLY A 406 21.01 5.26 -4.33
CA GLY A 406 21.65 6.50 -3.87
C GLY A 406 20.97 7.79 -4.34
N GLY A 407 20.07 7.73 -5.32
CA GLY A 407 19.55 8.93 -5.98
C GLY A 407 20.65 9.69 -6.72
N GLU A 408 21.61 8.98 -7.33
CA GLU A 408 22.70 9.55 -8.13
C GLU A 408 22.21 9.90 -9.53
N LEU A 409 21.48 8.99 -10.20
CA LEU A 409 20.86 9.27 -11.50
C LEU A 409 19.75 10.32 -11.39
N GLU A 410 18.98 10.29 -10.29
CA GLU A 410 18.00 11.33 -9.92
C GLU A 410 18.66 12.73 -9.81
N ARG A 411 19.86 12.82 -9.21
CA ARG A 411 20.62 14.08 -9.06
C ARG A 411 21.27 14.55 -10.35
N ASP A 412 21.99 13.68 -11.06
CA ASP A 412 22.63 14.00 -12.34
C ASP A 412 21.60 14.50 -13.38
N TYR A 413 20.40 13.90 -13.39
CA TYR A 413 19.30 14.35 -14.23
C TYR A 413 18.78 15.74 -13.83
N ALA A 414 18.64 16.00 -12.52
CA ALA A 414 18.19 17.31 -12.02
C ALA A 414 19.21 18.44 -12.34
N GLU A 415 20.51 18.18 -12.23
CA GLU A 415 21.57 19.12 -12.61
C GLU A 415 21.56 19.38 -14.13
N LEU A 416 21.45 18.32 -14.95
CA LEU A 416 21.35 18.44 -16.41
C LEU A 416 20.09 19.22 -16.85
N LYS A 417 18.96 19.00 -16.17
CA LYS A 417 17.73 19.77 -16.38
C LYS A 417 17.92 21.25 -16.06
N ALA A 418 18.49 21.57 -14.89
CA ALA A 418 18.76 22.95 -14.50
C ALA A 418 19.69 23.67 -15.50
N TYR A 419 20.70 22.97 -16.03
CA TYR A 419 21.57 23.47 -17.10
C TYR A 419 20.81 23.75 -18.40
N MET A 420 19.94 22.83 -18.85
CA MET A 420 19.12 23.03 -20.05
C MET A 420 18.13 24.21 -19.88
N GLU A 421 17.52 24.35 -18.70
CA GLU A 421 16.63 25.49 -18.40
C GLU A 421 17.36 26.83 -18.35
N ALA A 422 18.62 26.87 -17.90
CA ALA A 422 19.46 28.06 -17.97
C ALA A 422 19.76 28.43 -19.43
N GLN A 423 20.25 27.50 -20.25
CA GLN A 423 20.55 27.77 -21.66
C GLN A 423 19.32 28.20 -22.46
N MET A 424 18.11 27.71 -22.14
CA MET A 424 16.88 28.15 -22.78
C MET A 424 16.47 29.58 -22.39
N LYS A 425 16.87 30.08 -21.21
CA LYS A 425 16.66 31.49 -20.80
C LYS A 425 17.68 32.39 -21.48
N ASP A 426 18.96 32.04 -21.44
CA ASP A 426 20.04 32.77 -22.14
C ASP A 426 19.72 32.93 -23.64
N SER A 427 19.17 31.87 -24.26
CA SER A 427 18.75 31.86 -25.68
C SER A 427 17.46 32.65 -25.98
N GLN A 428 16.74 33.14 -24.96
CA GLN A 428 15.56 34.00 -25.10
C GLN A 428 15.84 35.47 -24.74
N GLU A 429 16.93 35.75 -24.02
CA GLU A 429 17.30 37.11 -23.60
C GLU A 429 18.21 37.87 -24.60
N ASP A 430 18.62 37.26 -25.72
CA ASP A 430 19.37 37.94 -26.80
C ASP A 430 18.54 38.20 -28.10
N PRO A 431 17.86 39.36 -28.19
CA PRO A 431 17.18 39.82 -29.40
C PRO A 431 18.05 40.71 -30.32
N LEU A 432 19.39 40.71 -30.21
CA LEU A 432 20.26 41.77 -30.76
C LEU A 432 21.35 41.29 -31.74
N SER A 433 20.95 40.63 -32.83
CA SER A 433 21.90 40.26 -33.92
C SER A 433 21.39 40.31 -35.37
N LYS A 434 20.20 40.88 -35.68
CA LYS A 434 19.65 40.91 -37.06
C LYS A 434 18.98 42.22 -37.54
N SER A 435 19.63 43.36 -37.32
CA SER A 435 19.62 44.53 -38.22
C SER A 435 20.94 45.31 -38.03
N ASP A 436 21.47 46.15 -38.93
CA ASP A 436 20.99 46.74 -40.19
C ASP A 436 21.93 46.34 -41.37
N ASN A 437 21.59 46.42 -42.66
CA ASN A 437 21.30 47.66 -43.40
C ASN A 437 20.64 47.37 -44.78
N PRO A 438 19.63 48.15 -45.21
CA PRO A 438 19.01 48.02 -46.53
C PRO A 438 19.45 49.12 -47.52
N VAL A 439 19.70 48.74 -48.79
CA VAL A 439 19.74 49.66 -49.93
C VAL A 439 19.06 48.99 -51.15
N ALA A 440 17.98 49.63 -51.59
CA ALA A 440 17.50 49.92 -52.96
C ALA A 440 18.26 49.33 -54.17
N GLU A 441 17.69 49.08 -55.38
CA GLU A 441 16.35 49.14 -56.02
C GLU A 441 16.52 48.41 -57.40
N GLN A 442 15.58 48.08 -58.30
CA GLN A 442 14.13 48.24 -58.59
C GLN A 442 13.75 47.05 -59.56
N THR A 443 12.56 46.74 -60.11
CA THR A 443 11.18 47.28 -60.19
C THR A 443 10.18 46.08 -60.34
N SER A 444 8.92 46.31 -60.78
CA SER A 444 7.92 45.30 -61.21
C SER A 444 7.14 45.81 -62.46
N PRO A 445 6.13 45.13 -63.06
CA PRO A 445 6.02 43.71 -63.50
C PRO A 445 5.41 43.51 -64.94
N SER A 446 5.66 42.36 -65.56
CA SER A 446 4.86 41.71 -66.64
C SER A 446 5.38 40.28 -66.87
N ALA A 447 4.64 39.20 -67.21
CA ALA A 447 3.46 38.93 -68.05
C ALA A 447 3.82 38.45 -69.48
N ASP A 448 2.97 37.57 -70.03
CA ASP A 448 3.17 36.66 -71.18
C ASP A 448 4.26 35.57 -70.97
N SER A 449 4.12 34.32 -71.43
CA SER A 449 3.07 33.66 -72.26
C SER A 449 2.54 32.37 -71.63
#